data_AF-A0A7S0UH87-F1
#
_entry.id   AF-A0A7S0UH87-F1
#
_cell.length_a   1.000
_cell.length_b   1.000
_cell.length_c   1.000
_cell.angle_alpha   90.00
_cell.angle_beta   90.00
_cell.angle_gamma   90.00
#
_symmetry.space_group_name_H-M   'P 1'
#
loop_
_entity.id
_entity.type
_entity.pdbx_description
1 polymer ?
#
loop_
_entity_poly.entity_id
_entity_poly.type
_entity_poly.pdbx_seq_one_letter_code
_entity_poly.pdbx_strand_id
1 'polypeptide(L)'
;SLSVLASSSSVSQDIVLVLDNASSLLFRTRAMVCDWSEYDQSCDDLSKSTQRALSEGALPSVHPFEALAWPCLSLHDTTSIAHEYGKRALSTTNALANGSWTNLEERLPRENAPFVRAITGSFQTENSDQNQDVIKVGYLSPDFTGRHPLAFLMQDVFRFHDTFRFEIVLYSLGGDPDGSPEVDRILHGRYSEDVGSSSRKWKTLEGSIEAMAKTISEDNLDVVIDLCGYTGTSLVAEVMAYLRSLDSPSDGGAARKPVHVGYMGFPGSSGAPYIDYMIADQVVIPSKFRPLYTENILYMPHCYFVNSHWHIRNANKNGMDQNSIVQRRDHYGLPPAPAFVFCCHSRPDKIDPSTFVTWIQ
;
A
#
# COMPACT_ATOMS: atom_id res chain seq x y z
N SER A 1 5.82 -7.43 -44.31
CA SER A 1 4.45 -7.53 -44.84
C SER A 1 3.39 -7.09 -43.81
N LEU A 2 3.63 -6.00 -43.07
CA LEU A 2 2.79 -5.51 -41.97
C LEU A 2 1.89 -4.33 -42.38
N SER A 3 1.46 -4.25 -43.65
CA SER A 3 0.75 -3.08 -44.19
C SER A 3 -0.70 -3.35 -44.60
N VAL A 4 -1.34 -4.44 -44.16
CA VAL A 4 -2.70 -4.82 -44.61
C VAL A 4 -3.65 -5.19 -43.45
N LEU A 5 -3.57 -4.50 -42.31
CA LEU A 5 -4.56 -4.66 -41.21
C LEU A 5 -5.25 -3.36 -40.79
N ALA A 6 -5.18 -2.31 -41.62
CA ALA A 6 -5.75 -1.00 -41.32
C ALA A 6 -7.26 -0.88 -41.67
N SER A 7 -8.04 -1.96 -41.61
CA SER A 7 -9.49 -1.93 -41.90
C SER A 7 -10.39 -2.45 -40.77
N SER A 8 -9.88 -2.55 -39.55
CA SER A 8 -10.69 -2.81 -38.35
C SER A 8 -10.01 -2.18 -37.13
N SER A 9 -10.42 -0.95 -36.78
CA SER A 9 -9.78 -0.16 -35.72
C SER A 9 -9.80 -0.86 -34.35
N SER A 10 -10.85 -1.62 -34.04
CA SER A 10 -10.97 -2.38 -32.78
C SER A 10 -10.01 -3.57 -32.70
N VAL A 11 -9.97 -4.42 -33.74
CA VAL A 11 -9.08 -5.61 -33.77
C VAL A 11 -7.61 -5.21 -33.68
N SER A 12 -7.24 -4.05 -34.22
CA SER A 12 -5.87 -3.54 -34.11
C SER A 12 -5.53 -3.08 -32.69
N GLN A 13 -6.48 -2.53 -31.93
CA GLN A 13 -6.26 -2.10 -30.54
C GLN A 13 -6.17 -3.30 -29.58
N ASP A 14 -7.01 -4.32 -29.77
CA ASP A 14 -6.97 -5.54 -28.96
C ASP A 14 -5.63 -6.26 -29.09
N ILE A 15 -5.10 -6.36 -30.32
CA ILE A 15 -3.78 -6.96 -30.58
C ILE A 15 -2.67 -6.17 -29.89
N VAL A 16 -2.72 -4.83 -29.96
CA VAL A 16 -1.74 -3.96 -29.31
C VAL A 16 -1.75 -4.17 -27.79
N LEU A 17 -2.93 -4.22 -27.17
CA LEU A 17 -3.05 -4.44 -25.73
C LEU A 17 -2.50 -5.82 -25.32
N VAL A 18 -2.77 -6.86 -26.10
CA VAL A 18 -2.22 -8.21 -25.85
C VAL A 18 -0.69 -8.20 -25.91
N LEU A 19 -0.10 -7.51 -26.89
CA LEU A 19 1.35 -7.38 -27.03
C LEU A 19 1.97 -6.57 -25.87
N ASP A 20 1.33 -5.49 -25.45
CA ASP A 20 1.80 -4.68 -24.31
C ASP A 20 1.76 -5.47 -23.00
N ASN A 21 0.70 -6.26 -22.78
CA ASN A 21 0.59 -7.15 -21.62
C ASN A 21 1.66 -8.25 -21.63
N ALA A 22 1.89 -8.87 -22.79
CA ALA A 22 2.94 -9.87 -22.94
C ALA A 22 4.34 -9.29 -22.69
N SER A 23 4.59 -8.07 -23.17
CA SER A 23 5.87 -7.38 -23.01
C SER A 23 6.13 -7.00 -21.55
N SER A 24 5.13 -6.44 -20.85
CA SER A 24 5.20 -6.14 -19.41
C SER A 24 5.47 -7.40 -18.56
N LEU A 25 4.77 -8.50 -18.87
CA LEU A 25 4.96 -9.79 -18.18
C LEU A 25 6.35 -10.38 -18.45
N LEU A 26 6.84 -10.30 -19.68
CA LEU A 26 8.18 -10.76 -20.05
C LEU A 26 9.25 -9.95 -19.30
N PHE A 27 9.10 -8.62 -19.24
CA PHE A 27 10.00 -7.75 -18.49
C PHE A 27 10.05 -8.13 -17.00
N ARG A 28 8.89 -8.30 -16.36
CA ARG A 28 8.79 -8.78 -14.97
C ARG A 28 9.48 -10.12 -14.77
N THR A 29 9.25 -11.08 -15.67
CA THR A 29 9.79 -12.44 -15.57
C THR A 29 11.31 -12.42 -15.68
N ARG A 30 11.85 -11.64 -16.61
CA ARG A 30 13.29 -11.42 -16.77
C ARG A 30 13.92 -10.77 -15.53
N ALA A 31 13.27 -9.75 -14.97
CA ALA A 31 13.73 -9.11 -13.73
C ALA A 31 13.80 -10.09 -12.55
N MET A 32 12.83 -11.01 -12.42
CA MET A 32 12.80 -12.02 -11.36
C MET A 32 13.96 -13.04 -11.41
N VAL A 33 14.58 -13.21 -12.58
CA VAL A 33 15.69 -14.14 -12.79
C VAL A 33 17.01 -13.42 -13.10
N CYS A 34 17.05 -12.09 -12.94
CA CYS A 34 18.19 -11.25 -13.29
C CYS A 34 18.67 -11.43 -14.74
N ASP A 35 17.75 -11.66 -15.69
CA ASP A 35 18.05 -11.62 -17.12
C ASP A 35 17.97 -10.18 -17.61
N TRP A 36 19.14 -9.62 -17.92
CA TRP A 36 19.29 -8.24 -18.41
C TRP A 36 19.71 -8.15 -19.88
N SER A 37 19.61 -9.26 -20.63
CA SER A 37 20.09 -9.36 -22.02
C SER A 37 19.50 -8.30 -22.96
N GLU A 38 18.26 -7.87 -22.72
CA GLU A 38 17.55 -6.86 -23.52
C GLU A 38 17.00 -5.72 -22.62
N TYR A 39 17.67 -5.43 -21.50
CA TYR A 39 17.15 -4.54 -20.46
C TYR A 39 16.80 -3.15 -20.98
N ASP A 40 17.72 -2.48 -21.68
CA ASP A 40 17.52 -1.10 -22.17
C ASP A 40 16.39 -1.02 -23.20
N GLN A 41 16.37 -1.95 -24.16
CA GLN A 41 15.30 -2.02 -25.17
C GLN A 41 13.94 -2.30 -24.53
N SER A 42 13.89 -3.24 -23.58
CA SER A 42 12.64 -3.57 -22.89
C SER A 42 12.15 -2.39 -22.03
N CYS A 43 13.07 -1.63 -21.43
CA CYS A 43 12.76 -0.40 -20.70
C CYS A 43 12.13 0.66 -21.62
N ASP A 44 12.73 0.88 -22.78
CA ASP A 44 12.22 1.83 -23.78
C ASP A 44 10.81 1.44 -24.27
N ASP A 45 10.60 0.16 -24.57
CA ASP A 45 9.32 -0.35 -25.05
C ASP A 45 8.23 -0.28 -23.99
N LEU A 46 8.59 -0.58 -22.73
CA LEU A 46 7.70 -0.45 -21.59
C LEU A 46 7.30 1.01 -21.34
N SER A 47 8.25 1.93 -21.41
CA SER A 47 8.01 3.36 -21.22
C SER A 47 7.08 3.91 -22.32
N LYS A 48 7.35 3.58 -23.59
CA LYS A 48 6.52 4.00 -24.74
C LYS A 48 5.11 3.43 -24.68
N SER A 49 4.95 2.14 -24.39
CA SER A 49 3.62 1.51 -24.27
C SER A 49 2.82 2.11 -23.11
N THR A 50 3.47 2.34 -21.97
CA THR A 50 2.86 3.02 -20.82
C THR A 50 2.40 4.43 -21.17
N GLN A 51 3.27 5.26 -21.76
CA GLN A 51 2.92 6.64 -22.14
C GLN A 51 1.77 6.69 -23.15
N ARG A 52 1.76 5.77 -24.13
CA ARG A 52 0.65 5.64 -25.08
C ARG A 52 -0.66 5.33 -24.35
N ALA A 53 -0.68 4.30 -23.51
CA ALA A 53 -1.87 3.92 -22.76
C ALA A 53 -2.41 5.08 -21.90
N LEU A 54 -1.52 5.76 -21.17
CA LEU A 54 -1.86 6.93 -20.36
C LEU A 54 -2.42 8.08 -21.21
N SER A 55 -1.83 8.36 -22.38
CA SER A 55 -2.30 9.44 -23.27
C SER A 55 -3.68 9.16 -23.87
N GLU A 56 -4.06 7.89 -23.97
CA GLU A 56 -5.36 7.44 -24.45
C GLU A 56 -6.39 7.28 -23.31
N GLY A 57 -5.99 7.50 -22.05
CA GLY A 57 -6.82 7.24 -20.86
C GLY A 57 -7.17 5.76 -20.69
N ALA A 58 -6.35 4.87 -21.27
CA ALA A 58 -6.48 3.43 -21.18
C ALA A 58 -5.70 2.90 -19.96
N LEU A 59 -6.14 1.74 -19.45
CA LEU A 59 -5.44 1.08 -18.36
C LEU A 59 -4.07 0.55 -18.85
N PRO A 60 -2.94 1.00 -18.27
CA PRO A 60 -1.62 0.50 -18.66
C PRO A 60 -1.47 -0.99 -18.34
N SER A 61 -0.61 -1.68 -19.11
CA SER A 61 -0.26 -3.10 -18.88
C SER A 61 0.65 -3.31 -17.65
N VAL A 62 1.20 -2.23 -17.11
CA VAL A 62 2.09 -2.24 -15.94
C VAL A 62 1.26 -2.06 -14.68
N HIS A 63 1.45 -2.96 -13.70
CA HIS A 63 0.79 -2.83 -12.41
C HIS A 63 1.41 -1.70 -11.58
N PRO A 64 0.63 -0.93 -10.76
CA PRO A 64 1.18 0.18 -9.98
C PRO A 64 2.36 -0.21 -9.08
N PHE A 65 2.32 -1.40 -8.47
CA PHE A 65 3.42 -1.88 -7.61
C PHE A 65 4.69 -2.27 -8.37
N GLU A 66 4.53 -2.73 -9.61
CA GLU A 66 5.67 -3.03 -10.49
C GLU A 66 6.30 -1.75 -11.02
N ALA A 67 5.47 -0.75 -11.34
CA ALA A 67 5.92 0.55 -11.82
C ALA A 67 6.92 1.21 -10.85
N LEU A 68 6.74 1.02 -9.54
CA LEU A 68 7.64 1.54 -8.50
C LEU A 68 9.01 0.86 -8.47
N ALA A 69 9.12 -0.36 -9.00
CA ALA A 69 10.36 -1.13 -8.98
C ALA A 69 11.24 -0.86 -10.21
N TRP A 70 10.72 -0.21 -11.24
CA TRP A 70 11.34 -0.14 -12.55
C TRP A 70 11.86 1.27 -12.87
N PRO A 71 13.20 1.47 -12.92
CA PRO A 71 13.81 2.78 -13.12
C PRO A 71 13.45 3.48 -14.44
N CYS A 72 12.91 2.75 -15.41
CA CYS A 72 12.49 3.28 -16.71
C CYS A 72 11.14 4.03 -16.68
N LEU A 73 10.44 3.99 -15.54
CA LEU A 73 9.20 4.74 -15.30
C LEU A 73 9.46 5.84 -14.29
N SER A 74 9.05 7.06 -14.62
CA SER A 74 9.19 8.19 -13.71
C SER A 74 8.17 8.10 -12.57
N LEU A 75 8.43 8.78 -11.45
CA LEU A 75 7.45 8.86 -10.36
C LEU A 75 6.10 9.44 -10.84
N HIS A 76 6.12 10.36 -11.81
CA HIS A 76 4.91 10.85 -12.47
C HIS A 76 4.15 9.73 -13.22
N ASP A 77 4.86 8.88 -13.97
CA ASP A 77 4.26 7.73 -14.64
C ASP A 77 3.67 6.76 -13.63
N THR A 78 4.39 6.47 -12.53
CA THR A 78 3.88 5.57 -11.48
C THR A 78 2.59 6.06 -10.84
N THR A 79 2.49 7.37 -10.56
CA THR A 79 1.25 7.98 -10.02
C THR A 79 0.13 7.97 -11.06
N SER A 80 0.45 8.20 -12.33
CA SER A 80 -0.53 8.17 -13.43
C SER A 80 -1.08 6.75 -13.65
N ILE A 81 -0.21 5.73 -13.61
CA ILE A 81 -0.61 4.32 -13.64
C ILE A 81 -1.52 4.01 -12.45
N ALA A 82 -1.13 4.40 -11.23
CA ALA A 82 -1.93 4.19 -10.03
C ALA A 82 -3.31 4.87 -10.16
N HIS A 83 -3.38 6.06 -10.76
CA HIS A 83 -4.63 6.76 -11.02
C HIS A 83 -5.58 5.99 -11.95
N GLU A 84 -5.07 5.42 -13.05
CA GLU A 84 -5.87 4.57 -13.94
C GLU A 84 -6.40 3.31 -13.23
N TYR A 85 -5.58 2.70 -12.37
CA TYR A 85 -6.00 1.56 -11.55
C TYR A 85 -7.02 1.95 -10.46
N GLY A 86 -6.92 3.16 -9.89
CA GLY A 86 -7.94 3.72 -9.00
C GLY A 86 -9.27 3.93 -9.73
N LYS A 87 -9.25 4.48 -10.95
CA LYS A 87 -10.46 4.59 -11.79
C LYS A 87 -11.05 3.22 -12.13
N ARG A 88 -10.22 2.23 -12.42
CA ARG A 88 -10.65 0.85 -12.62
C ARG A 88 -11.41 0.32 -11.41
N ALA A 89 -10.89 0.48 -10.19
CA ALA A 89 -11.56 0.03 -8.97
C ALA A 89 -12.96 0.65 -8.79
N LEU A 90 -13.13 1.92 -9.14
CA LEU A 90 -14.44 2.58 -9.17
C LEU A 90 -15.38 2.06 -10.27
N SER A 91 -14.83 1.69 -11.43
CA SER A 91 -15.61 1.12 -12.52
C SER A 91 -16.10 -0.30 -12.20
N THR A 92 -15.25 -1.14 -11.63
CA THR A 92 -15.56 -2.53 -11.24
C THR A 92 -16.67 -2.60 -10.19
N THR A 93 -16.79 -1.56 -9.38
CA THR A 93 -17.79 -1.45 -8.31
C THR A 93 -19.11 -0.80 -8.75
N ASN A 94 -19.25 -0.44 -10.04
CA ASN A 94 -20.33 0.39 -10.57
C ASN A 94 -20.50 1.76 -9.85
N ALA A 95 -19.51 2.18 -9.06
CA ALA A 95 -19.54 3.44 -8.32
C ALA A 95 -19.64 4.67 -9.24
N LEU A 96 -19.10 4.56 -10.47
CA LEU A 96 -19.18 5.63 -11.48
C LEU A 96 -20.58 5.76 -12.12
N ALA A 97 -21.33 4.66 -12.22
CA ALA A 97 -22.66 4.65 -12.84
C ALA A 97 -23.76 5.25 -11.94
N ASN A 98 -23.54 5.25 -10.62
CA ASN A 98 -24.51 5.74 -9.64
C ASN A 98 -24.49 7.27 -9.44
N GLY A 99 -23.69 8.01 -10.22
CA GLY A 99 -23.60 9.48 -10.12
C GLY A 99 -22.91 10.00 -8.86
N SER A 100 -22.41 9.12 -7.98
CA SER A 100 -21.72 9.47 -6.73
C SER A 100 -20.34 10.11 -6.94
N TRP A 101 -19.84 10.13 -8.19
CA TRP A 101 -18.53 10.65 -8.57
C TRP A 101 -18.65 11.52 -9.82
N THR A 102 -18.83 12.84 -9.65
CA THR A 102 -18.94 13.78 -10.78
C THR A 102 -17.61 14.44 -11.17
N ASN A 103 -16.62 14.48 -10.26
CA ASN A 103 -15.32 15.15 -10.50
C ASN A 103 -14.12 14.26 -10.14
N LEU A 104 -13.81 13.26 -11.00
CA LEU A 104 -12.60 12.44 -10.86
C LEU A 104 -11.30 13.25 -11.01
N GLU A 105 -11.34 14.35 -11.78
CA GLU A 105 -10.18 15.19 -12.07
C GLU A 105 -9.86 16.21 -10.95
N GLU A 106 -10.80 16.54 -10.06
CA GLU A 106 -10.56 17.57 -9.02
C GLU A 106 -9.54 17.15 -7.95
N ARG A 107 -9.28 15.84 -7.81
CA ARG A 107 -8.35 15.26 -6.84
C ARG A 107 -7.00 14.85 -7.43
N LEU A 108 -6.75 15.16 -8.71
CA LEU A 108 -5.40 15.05 -9.28
C LEU A 108 -4.44 15.98 -8.52
N PRO A 109 -3.13 15.68 -8.48
CA PRO A 109 -2.17 16.57 -7.87
C PRO A 109 -2.14 17.89 -8.66
N ARG A 110 -2.66 18.97 -8.08
CA ARG A 110 -2.49 20.31 -8.68
C ARG A 110 -1.12 20.84 -8.28
N GLU A 111 -0.37 21.38 -9.24
CA GLU A 111 0.91 22.08 -8.98
C GLU A 111 0.80 23.14 -7.86
N ASN A 112 -0.39 23.68 -7.65
CA ASN A 112 -0.69 24.73 -6.67
C ASN A 112 -1.94 24.43 -5.84
N ALA A 113 -2.17 23.19 -5.39
CA ALA A 113 -3.24 22.95 -4.41
C ALA A 113 -2.84 23.67 -3.09
N PRO A 114 -3.52 24.75 -2.68
CA PRO A 114 -3.30 25.27 -1.34
C PRO A 114 -3.65 24.16 -0.35
N PHE A 115 -2.89 24.07 0.74
CA PHE A 115 -3.18 23.19 1.87
C PHE A 115 -4.55 23.57 2.46
N VAL A 116 -5.63 23.06 1.88
CA VAL A 116 -7.02 23.36 2.29
C VAL A 116 -7.60 22.13 2.95
N ARG A 117 -7.17 21.91 4.19
CA ARG A 117 -8.07 21.95 5.34
C ARG A 117 -7.18 22.06 6.58
N ALA A 118 -7.00 23.30 7.06
CA ALA A 118 -6.72 23.45 8.48
C ALA A 118 -7.83 22.67 9.21
N ILE A 119 -7.45 21.77 10.12
CA ILE A 119 -8.38 21.21 11.09
C ILE A 119 -8.81 22.39 11.96
N THR A 120 -9.74 23.20 11.47
CA THR A 120 -10.41 24.27 12.22
C THR A 120 -11.57 23.71 13.01
N GLY A 121 -11.65 22.40 13.17
CA GLY A 121 -12.24 21.84 14.38
C GLY A 121 -11.27 22.17 15.50
N SER A 122 -11.48 23.31 16.16
CA SER A 122 -10.98 23.49 17.51
C SER A 122 -11.24 22.19 18.26
N PHE A 123 -10.20 21.50 18.72
CA PHE A 123 -10.35 20.63 19.87
C PHE A 123 -10.83 21.57 20.98
N GLN A 124 -12.15 21.70 21.12
CA GLN A 124 -12.76 22.48 22.19
C GLN A 124 -12.32 21.79 23.48
N THR A 125 -11.28 22.34 24.08
CA THR A 125 -10.86 22.06 25.45
C THR A 125 -11.68 22.96 26.37
N GLU A 126 -12.99 23.01 26.15
CA GLU A 126 -13.92 23.68 27.04
C GLU A 126 -14.86 22.64 27.60
N ASN A 127 -14.59 22.28 28.86
CA ASN A 127 -15.49 21.66 29.83
C ASN A 127 -16.80 21.08 29.28
N SER A 128 -16.81 19.76 29.08
CA SER A 128 -18.04 18.98 29.23
C SER A 128 -17.73 17.65 29.88
N ASP A 129 -18.26 17.45 31.09
CA ASP A 129 -18.45 16.17 31.78
C ASP A 129 -19.42 15.24 31.00
N GLN A 130 -19.19 15.03 29.70
CA GLN A 130 -19.94 14.11 28.86
C GLN A 130 -18.96 13.31 28.01
N ASN A 131 -18.95 11.99 28.25
CA ASN A 131 -18.39 10.91 27.41
C ASN A 131 -17.46 11.38 26.28
N GLN A 132 -16.14 11.27 26.45
CA GLN A 132 -15.21 11.44 25.33
C GLN A 132 -15.56 10.40 24.25
N ASP A 133 -16.00 10.86 23.08
CA ASP A 133 -16.27 9.99 21.94
C ASP A 133 -14.98 9.28 21.53
N VAL A 134 -14.98 7.95 21.64
CA VAL A 134 -13.87 7.08 21.24
C VAL A 134 -13.76 7.08 19.72
N ILE A 135 -12.56 7.31 19.18
CA ILE A 135 -12.30 7.30 17.75
C ILE A 135 -12.21 5.86 17.25
N LYS A 136 -13.05 5.47 16.30
CA LYS A 136 -13.07 4.13 15.71
C LYS A 136 -12.18 4.04 14.48
N VAL A 137 -11.16 3.17 14.55
CA VAL A 137 -10.18 2.98 13.49
C VAL A 137 -10.22 1.55 12.97
N GLY A 138 -10.49 1.39 11.68
CA GLY A 138 -10.38 0.13 10.97
C GLY A 138 -9.05 0.00 10.24
N TYR A 139 -8.38 -1.15 10.36
CA TYR A 139 -7.22 -1.49 9.51
C TYR A 139 -7.62 -2.61 8.56
N LEU A 140 -7.49 -2.37 7.26
CA LEU A 140 -7.86 -3.32 6.21
C LEU A 140 -6.59 -3.89 5.55
N SER A 141 -6.44 -5.22 5.58
CA SER A 141 -5.30 -5.88 4.96
C SER A 141 -5.58 -7.36 4.63
N PRO A 142 -5.04 -7.90 3.52
CA PRO A 142 -4.93 -9.34 3.31
C PRO A 142 -3.74 -9.95 4.07
N ASP A 143 -2.86 -9.12 4.63
CA ASP A 143 -1.51 -9.49 5.01
C ASP A 143 -1.30 -9.65 6.53
N PHE A 144 -2.40 -9.82 7.28
CA PHE A 144 -2.34 -10.20 8.68
C PHE A 144 -2.01 -11.70 8.83
N THR A 145 -0.82 -12.10 8.37
CA THR A 145 -0.33 -13.49 8.37
C THR A 145 1.17 -13.52 8.67
N GLY A 146 1.64 -14.58 9.34
CA GLY A 146 3.06 -14.85 9.57
C GLY A 146 3.86 -15.17 8.29
N ARG A 147 3.21 -15.14 7.12
CA ARG A 147 3.84 -15.32 5.80
C ARG A 147 4.08 -14.01 5.04
N HIS A 148 3.69 -12.86 5.61
CA HIS A 148 3.84 -11.56 4.97
C HIS A 148 4.59 -10.56 5.86
N PRO A 149 5.51 -9.74 5.30
CA PRO A 149 6.28 -8.75 6.07
C PRO A 149 5.45 -7.77 6.92
N LEU A 150 4.22 -7.45 6.48
CA LEU A 150 3.36 -6.48 7.17
C LEU A 150 3.13 -6.86 8.65
N ALA A 151 2.76 -8.12 8.92
CA ALA A 151 2.52 -8.58 10.29
C ALA A 151 3.79 -8.49 11.14
N PHE A 152 4.95 -8.88 10.60
CA PHE A 152 6.24 -8.75 11.29
C PHE A 152 6.58 -7.32 11.66
N LEU A 153 6.29 -6.37 10.77
CA LEU A 153 6.64 -4.96 10.93
C LEU A 153 5.68 -4.22 11.88
N MET A 154 4.39 -4.52 11.79
CA MET A 154 3.32 -3.75 12.44
C MET A 154 2.78 -4.37 13.72
N GLN A 155 3.13 -5.60 14.07
CA GLN A 155 2.56 -6.33 15.21
C GLN A 155 2.49 -5.54 16.53
N ASP A 156 3.46 -4.66 16.82
CA ASP A 156 3.41 -3.87 18.05
C ASP A 156 2.57 -2.58 17.93
N VAL A 157 2.28 -2.08 16.73
CA VAL A 157 1.49 -0.85 16.55
C VAL A 157 0.14 -0.99 17.24
N PHE A 158 -0.49 -2.14 17.08
CA PHE A 158 -1.85 -2.38 17.58
C PHE A 158 -1.95 -2.40 19.11
N ARG A 159 -0.87 -2.76 19.81
CA ARG A 159 -0.83 -2.75 21.29
C ARG A 159 -0.51 -1.39 21.91
N PHE A 160 -0.01 -0.44 21.11
CA PHE A 160 0.31 0.91 21.56
C PHE A 160 -0.84 1.90 21.37
N HIS A 161 -1.98 1.46 20.82
CA HIS A 161 -3.19 2.28 20.83
C HIS A 161 -3.66 2.56 22.24
N ASP A 162 -4.02 3.81 22.49
CA ASP A 162 -4.64 4.25 23.74
C ASP A 162 -6.12 3.87 23.73
N THR A 163 -6.48 2.81 24.44
CA THR A 163 -7.83 2.23 24.44
C THR A 163 -8.89 3.13 25.06
N PHE A 164 -8.51 4.21 25.76
CA PHE A 164 -9.46 5.21 26.25
C PHE A 164 -9.89 6.19 25.16
N ARG A 165 -9.09 6.32 24.09
CA ARG A 165 -9.34 7.24 22.98
C ARG A 165 -9.63 6.54 21.66
N PHE A 166 -9.23 5.28 21.52
CA PHE A 166 -9.34 4.54 20.26
C PHE A 166 -9.97 3.14 20.43
N GLU A 167 -10.92 2.83 19.55
CA GLU A 167 -11.43 1.49 19.32
C GLU A 167 -10.87 0.98 17.98
N ILE A 168 -10.27 -0.22 17.99
CA ILE A 168 -9.55 -0.75 16.84
C ILE A 168 -10.25 -1.98 16.27
N VAL A 169 -10.51 -1.96 14.97
CA VAL A 169 -11.03 -3.12 14.23
C VAL A 169 -10.03 -3.54 13.16
N LEU A 170 -9.70 -4.81 13.09
CA LEU A 170 -8.84 -5.42 12.10
C LEU A 170 -9.72 -6.16 11.09
N TYR A 171 -9.72 -5.70 9.85
CA TYR A 171 -10.42 -6.33 8.74
C TYR A 171 -9.43 -7.15 7.91
N SER A 172 -9.53 -8.46 8.02
CA SER A 172 -8.67 -9.40 7.31
C SER A 172 -9.35 -9.87 6.02
N LEU A 173 -8.67 -9.70 4.90
CA LEU A 173 -9.01 -10.38 3.63
C LEU A 173 -8.20 -11.67 3.43
N GLY A 174 -7.26 -11.95 4.34
CA GLY A 174 -6.39 -13.13 4.31
C GLY A 174 -6.98 -14.36 5.01
N GLY A 175 -8.22 -14.25 5.51
CA GLY A 175 -8.88 -15.28 6.32
C GLY A 175 -8.77 -15.03 7.82
N ASP A 176 -9.12 -16.05 8.59
CA ASP A 176 -9.00 -16.08 10.05
C ASP A 176 -7.54 -16.07 10.54
N PRO A 177 -7.28 -15.72 11.81
CA PRO A 177 -5.93 -15.72 12.37
C PRO A 177 -5.20 -17.05 12.17
N ASP A 178 -4.00 -17.01 11.59
CA ASP A 178 -3.23 -18.21 11.22
C ASP A 178 -2.43 -18.84 12.37
N GLY A 179 -2.52 -18.27 13.58
CA GLY A 179 -1.80 -18.73 14.77
C GLY A 179 -0.30 -18.43 14.77
N SER A 180 0.21 -17.67 13.80
CA SER A 180 1.60 -17.23 13.82
C SER A 180 1.90 -16.32 15.01
N PRO A 181 3.16 -16.29 15.52
CA PRO A 181 3.53 -15.42 16.63
C PRO A 181 3.24 -13.94 16.36
N GLU A 182 3.35 -13.50 15.12
CA GLU A 182 3.07 -12.12 14.71
C GLU A 182 1.59 -11.79 14.83
N VAL A 183 0.72 -12.68 14.33
CA VAL A 183 -0.74 -12.51 14.41
C VAL A 183 -1.23 -12.64 15.85
N ASP A 184 -0.67 -13.55 16.64
CA ASP A 184 -0.94 -13.64 18.08
C ASP A 184 -0.60 -12.32 18.80
N ARG A 185 0.54 -11.70 18.49
CA ARG A 185 0.90 -10.39 19.05
C ARG A 185 -0.01 -9.27 18.58
N ILE A 186 -0.46 -9.28 17.32
CA ILE A 186 -1.45 -8.33 16.80
C ILE A 186 -2.74 -8.39 17.62
N LEU A 187 -3.24 -9.60 17.90
CA LEU A 187 -4.50 -9.80 18.61
C LEU A 187 -4.35 -9.56 20.11
N HIS A 188 -3.34 -10.16 20.73
CA HIS A 188 -3.26 -10.33 22.17
C HIS A 188 -2.17 -9.50 22.84
N GLY A 189 -1.28 -8.87 22.07
CA GLY A 189 -0.19 -8.04 22.59
C GLY A 189 -0.70 -6.91 23.47
N ARG A 190 -0.10 -6.70 24.64
CA ARG A 190 -0.43 -5.59 25.55
C ARG A 190 0.80 -4.73 25.79
N TYR A 191 0.58 -3.43 25.97
CA TYR A 191 1.65 -2.52 26.39
C TYR A 191 1.94 -2.63 27.89
N SER A 192 0.91 -2.68 28.73
CA SER A 192 0.99 -2.92 30.17
C SER A 192 -0.19 -3.77 30.67
N GLU A 193 -0.05 -4.36 31.85
CA GLU A 193 -1.11 -5.15 32.52
C GLU A 193 -2.29 -4.26 32.96
N ASP A 194 -2.05 -2.97 33.18
CA ASP A 194 -3.04 -1.97 33.65
C ASP A 194 -3.89 -1.36 32.54
N VAL A 195 -3.57 -1.59 31.26
CA VAL A 195 -4.42 -1.16 30.14
C VAL A 195 -5.61 -2.10 30.05
N GLY A 196 -6.82 -1.50 30.10
CA GLY A 196 -8.09 -2.22 30.11
C GLY A 196 -8.15 -3.34 29.06
N SER A 197 -8.72 -4.47 29.46
CA SER A 197 -8.87 -5.65 28.61
C SER A 197 -10.00 -5.48 27.60
N SER A 198 -9.88 -4.59 26.61
CA SER A 198 -10.73 -4.63 25.41
C SER A 198 -10.24 -3.67 24.34
N SER A 199 -10.25 -4.10 23.08
CA SER A 199 -10.94 -3.35 22.01
C SER A 199 -10.58 -3.85 20.61
N ARG A 200 -9.53 -4.66 20.43
CA ARG A 200 -9.18 -5.18 19.11
C ARG A 200 -10.16 -6.26 18.66
N LYS A 201 -11.01 -5.90 17.71
CA LYS A 201 -11.92 -6.83 17.04
C LYS A 201 -11.25 -7.33 15.77
N TRP A 202 -11.28 -8.63 15.55
CA TRP A 202 -10.92 -9.21 14.26
C TRP A 202 -12.19 -9.52 13.48
N LYS A 203 -12.22 -9.11 12.21
CA LYS A 203 -13.28 -9.45 11.28
C LYS A 203 -12.66 -9.99 10.00
N THR A 204 -12.96 -11.24 9.69
CA THR A 204 -12.64 -11.83 8.41
C THR A 204 -13.69 -11.38 7.39
N LEU A 205 -13.23 -10.76 6.31
CA LEU A 205 -14.07 -10.27 5.23
C LEU A 205 -14.13 -11.31 4.12
N GLU A 206 -15.32 -11.81 3.84
CA GLU A 206 -15.57 -12.83 2.82
C GLU A 206 -16.75 -12.43 1.92
N GLY A 207 -16.84 -13.04 0.74
CA GLY A 207 -17.95 -12.82 -0.20
C GLY A 207 -17.65 -11.74 -1.25
N SER A 208 -18.69 -11.00 -1.65
CA SER A 208 -18.57 -9.94 -2.65
C SER A 208 -17.98 -8.66 -2.07
N ILE A 209 -17.40 -7.82 -2.92
CA ILE A 209 -16.89 -6.48 -2.54
C ILE A 209 -17.98 -5.66 -1.81
N GLU A 210 -19.24 -5.76 -2.27
CA GLU A 210 -20.39 -5.13 -1.63
C GLU A 210 -20.61 -5.63 -0.20
N ALA A 211 -20.60 -6.94 0.02
CA ALA A 211 -20.80 -7.52 1.34
C ALA A 211 -19.67 -7.12 2.32
N MET A 212 -18.43 -7.10 1.83
CA MET A 212 -17.27 -6.65 2.59
C MET A 212 -17.39 -5.18 2.98
N ALA A 213 -17.66 -4.30 2.01
CA ALA A 213 -17.81 -2.86 2.24
C ALA A 213 -18.99 -2.54 3.15
N LYS A 214 -20.12 -3.26 3.03
CA LYS A 214 -21.26 -3.12 3.92
C LYS A 214 -20.91 -3.48 5.36
N THR A 215 -20.19 -4.59 5.56
CA THR A 215 -19.70 -5.01 6.88
C THR A 215 -18.84 -3.92 7.54
N ILE A 216 -17.96 -3.27 6.77
CA ILE A 216 -17.14 -2.15 7.25
C ILE A 216 -18.02 -0.93 7.56
N SER A 217 -18.97 -0.61 6.69
CA SER A 217 -19.86 0.55 6.86
C SER A 217 -20.74 0.44 8.11
N GLU A 218 -21.21 -0.75 8.45
CA GLU A 218 -22.05 -1.01 9.63
C GLU A 218 -21.33 -0.74 10.96
N ASP A 219 -19.98 -0.79 10.98
CA ASP A 219 -19.19 -0.49 12.17
C ASP A 219 -19.08 1.02 12.47
N ASN A 220 -19.52 1.88 11.55
CA ASN A 220 -19.54 3.34 11.69
C ASN A 220 -18.16 3.89 12.11
N LEU A 221 -17.12 3.52 11.36
CA LEU A 221 -15.74 3.93 11.63
C LEU A 221 -15.54 5.43 11.35
N ASP A 222 -14.65 6.06 12.12
CA ASP A 222 -14.18 7.42 11.84
C ASP A 222 -13.06 7.42 10.79
N VAL A 223 -12.20 6.39 10.84
CA VAL A 223 -11.02 6.25 9.98
C VAL A 223 -10.89 4.80 9.50
N VAL A 224 -10.62 4.62 8.21
CA VAL A 224 -10.23 3.33 7.62
C VAL A 224 -8.83 3.47 7.05
N ILE A 225 -7.94 2.58 7.48
CA ILE A 225 -6.54 2.53 7.09
C ILE A 225 -6.35 1.36 6.14
N ASP A 226 -5.99 1.67 4.90
CA ASP A 226 -5.55 0.73 3.88
C ASP A 226 -4.07 0.37 4.11
N LEU A 227 -3.82 -0.90 4.46
CA LEU A 227 -2.48 -1.45 4.67
C LEU A 227 -1.98 -2.32 3.50
N CYS A 228 -2.53 -2.13 2.30
CA CYS A 228 -2.24 -2.93 1.12
C CYS A 228 -2.02 -2.05 -0.12
N GLY A 229 -2.98 -1.18 -0.45
CA GLY A 229 -3.04 -0.48 -1.74
C GLY A 229 -3.03 -1.48 -2.90
N TYR A 230 -2.08 -1.35 -3.82
CA TYR A 230 -1.94 -2.22 -4.99
C TYR A 230 -0.92 -3.35 -4.80
N THR A 231 -0.71 -3.86 -3.58
CA THR A 231 0.20 -5.00 -3.37
C THR A 231 -0.53 -6.33 -3.42
N GLY A 232 -0.18 -7.19 -4.38
CA GLY A 232 -0.62 -8.60 -4.41
C GLY A 232 -2.09 -8.85 -4.76
N THR A 233 -2.97 -7.86 -4.61
CA THR A 233 -4.40 -7.96 -4.94
C THR A 233 -5.00 -6.58 -5.26
N SER A 234 -6.02 -6.53 -6.13
CA SER A 234 -6.84 -5.32 -6.35
C SER A 234 -7.99 -5.20 -5.33
N LEU A 235 -8.26 -6.26 -4.56
CA LEU A 235 -9.46 -6.38 -3.74
C LEU A 235 -9.57 -5.28 -2.68
N VAL A 236 -8.47 -4.87 -2.05
CA VAL A 236 -8.49 -3.78 -1.06
C VAL A 236 -8.88 -2.46 -1.73
N ALA A 237 -8.28 -2.14 -2.88
CA ALA A 237 -8.60 -0.94 -3.63
C ALA A 237 -10.10 -0.93 -4.06
N GLU A 238 -10.64 -2.06 -4.48
CA GLU A 238 -12.05 -2.22 -4.85
C GLU A 238 -12.99 -2.09 -3.64
N VAL A 239 -12.67 -2.68 -2.49
CA VAL A 239 -13.43 -2.52 -1.24
C VAL A 239 -13.41 -1.06 -0.78
N MET A 240 -12.26 -0.39 -0.81
CA MET A 240 -12.12 1.02 -0.46
C MET A 240 -12.92 1.93 -1.41
N ALA A 241 -12.92 1.62 -2.72
CA ALA A 241 -13.72 2.33 -3.71
C ALA A 241 -15.23 2.17 -3.46
N TYR A 242 -15.69 0.93 -3.22
CA TYR A 242 -17.10 0.63 -2.96
C TYR A 242 -17.57 1.28 -1.65
N LEU A 243 -16.80 1.15 -0.56
CA LEU A 243 -17.09 1.75 0.74
C LEU A 243 -17.30 3.27 0.63
N ARG A 244 -16.52 3.94 -0.23
CA ARG A 244 -16.72 5.37 -0.48
C ARG A 244 -18.01 5.67 -1.23
N SER A 245 -18.41 4.81 -2.16
CA SER A 245 -19.61 4.97 -2.98
C SER A 245 -20.92 4.72 -2.24
N LEU A 246 -20.89 3.95 -1.15
CA LEU A 246 -22.07 3.72 -0.31
C LEU A 246 -22.70 5.05 0.11
N ASP A 247 -24.02 5.14 0.01
CA ASP A 247 -24.75 6.32 0.48
C ASP A 247 -24.58 6.47 2.00
N SER A 248 -24.52 7.72 2.46
CA SER A 248 -24.75 7.99 3.88
C SER A 248 -26.15 7.47 4.23
N PRO A 249 -26.35 6.66 5.30
CA PRO A 249 -27.62 6.04 5.65
C PRO A 249 -28.86 6.87 5.32
N SER A 250 -29.83 6.19 4.69
CA SER A 250 -31.15 6.67 4.26
C SER A 250 -32.01 7.31 5.36
N ASP A 251 -31.56 7.24 6.61
CA ASP A 251 -32.37 7.50 7.80
C ASP A 251 -32.34 8.99 8.22
N GLY A 252 -31.93 9.89 7.32
CA GLY A 252 -31.98 11.34 7.52
C GLY A 252 -30.96 11.90 8.54
N GLY A 253 -30.11 11.04 9.10
CA GLY A 253 -28.93 11.46 9.86
C GLY A 253 -27.79 11.81 8.93
N ALA A 254 -26.97 12.81 9.29
CA ALA A 254 -25.74 13.13 8.58
C ALA A 254 -24.73 11.98 8.76
N ALA A 255 -24.88 10.90 7.99
CA ALA A 255 -23.97 9.79 8.15
C ALA A 255 -22.58 10.19 7.70
N ARG A 256 -21.65 10.15 8.64
CA ARG A 256 -20.26 10.51 8.42
C ARG A 256 -19.56 9.33 7.76
N LYS A 257 -19.14 9.49 6.50
CA LYS A 257 -18.27 8.53 5.84
C LYS A 257 -16.89 8.54 6.52
N PRO A 258 -16.23 7.38 6.70
CA PRO A 258 -14.89 7.34 7.28
C PRO A 258 -13.89 8.12 6.42
N VAL A 259 -12.86 8.64 7.06
CA VAL A 259 -11.67 9.14 6.36
C VAL A 259 -10.86 7.94 5.89
N HIS A 260 -10.51 7.90 4.61
CA HIS A 260 -9.70 6.82 4.03
C HIS A 260 -8.23 7.21 4.02
N VAL A 261 -7.37 6.36 4.59
CA VAL A 261 -5.95 6.65 4.77
C VAL A 261 -5.11 5.49 4.24
N GLY A 262 -4.18 5.75 3.32
CA GLY A 262 -3.15 4.78 2.94
C GLY A 262 -1.98 4.77 3.91
N TYR A 263 -1.51 3.58 4.30
CA TYR A 263 -0.34 3.45 5.17
C TYR A 263 0.46 2.16 4.95
N MET A 264 1.78 2.28 4.77
CA MET A 264 2.78 1.20 4.65
C MET A 264 2.64 0.16 3.54
N GLY A 265 1.44 -0.34 3.23
CA GLY A 265 1.24 -1.46 2.30
C GLY A 265 1.76 -1.15 0.90
N PHE A 266 1.41 0.02 0.37
CA PHE A 266 1.82 0.45 -0.96
C PHE A 266 2.78 1.65 -0.87
N PRO A 267 4.05 1.52 -1.34
CA PRO A 267 5.08 2.56 -1.19
C PRO A 267 5.03 3.62 -2.31
N GLY A 268 3.84 4.00 -2.76
CA GLY A 268 3.60 5.02 -3.79
C GLY A 268 2.26 5.73 -3.57
N SER A 269 1.97 6.76 -4.37
CA SER A 269 0.65 7.37 -4.36
C SER A 269 -0.37 6.36 -4.88
N SER A 270 -1.50 6.20 -4.19
CA SER A 270 -2.61 5.39 -4.68
C SER A 270 -3.17 5.93 -6.00
N GLY A 271 -2.97 7.22 -6.32
CA GLY A 271 -3.64 7.85 -7.46
C GLY A 271 -5.17 7.83 -7.35
N ALA A 272 -5.72 7.31 -6.26
CA ALA A 272 -7.11 6.94 -6.14
C ALA A 272 -7.91 8.11 -5.57
N PRO A 273 -8.99 8.54 -6.23
CA PRO A 273 -9.78 9.68 -5.76
C PRO A 273 -10.54 9.35 -4.46
N TYR A 274 -10.61 8.09 -4.03
CA TYR A 274 -11.30 7.64 -2.81
C TYR A 274 -10.39 7.49 -1.58
N ILE A 275 -9.08 7.71 -1.71
CA ILE A 275 -8.14 7.77 -0.58
C ILE A 275 -7.86 9.25 -0.26
N ASP A 276 -8.13 9.67 0.97
CA ASP A 276 -8.07 11.09 1.35
C ASP A 276 -6.66 11.50 1.82
N TYR A 277 -6.00 10.62 2.56
CA TYR A 277 -4.69 10.87 3.16
C TYR A 277 -3.71 9.72 2.98
N MET A 278 -2.42 10.02 3.07
CA MET A 278 -1.34 9.03 3.17
C MET A 278 -0.45 9.36 4.36
N ILE A 279 -0.16 8.37 5.20
CA ILE A 279 0.83 8.52 6.27
C ILE A 279 2.23 8.30 5.68
N ALA A 280 3.10 9.29 5.82
CA ALA A 280 4.47 9.28 5.31
C ALA A 280 5.40 10.09 6.21
N ASP A 281 6.65 10.32 5.79
CA ASP A 281 7.58 11.24 6.46
C ASP A 281 8.33 12.12 5.44
N GLN A 282 9.05 13.12 5.94
CA GLN A 282 9.74 14.10 5.10
C GLN A 282 10.98 13.53 4.39
N VAL A 283 11.48 12.35 4.81
CA VAL A 283 12.60 11.68 4.15
C VAL A 283 12.10 10.99 2.89
N VAL A 284 10.99 10.26 2.97
CA VAL A 284 10.43 9.53 1.82
C VAL A 284 9.64 10.42 0.87
N ILE A 285 8.93 11.44 1.38
CA ILE A 285 8.21 12.43 0.57
C ILE A 285 8.67 13.84 0.99
N PRO A 286 9.87 14.27 0.56
CA PRO A 286 10.27 15.67 0.70
C PRO A 286 9.31 16.57 -0.09
N SER A 287 9.27 17.86 0.29
CA SER A 287 8.35 18.85 -0.31
C SER A 287 8.37 18.88 -1.85
N LYS A 288 9.54 18.67 -2.47
CA LYS A 288 9.70 18.60 -3.94
C LYS A 288 8.90 17.49 -4.62
N PHE A 289 8.60 16.40 -3.92
CA PHE A 289 7.83 15.28 -4.46
C PHE A 289 6.35 15.33 -4.09
N ARG A 290 5.94 16.24 -3.20
CA ARG A 290 4.52 16.42 -2.82
C ARG A 290 3.58 16.57 -4.03
N PRO A 291 3.95 17.29 -5.13
CA PRO A 291 3.09 17.39 -6.31
C PRO A 291 2.89 16.08 -7.08
N LEU A 292 3.59 15.00 -6.74
CA LEU A 292 3.46 13.70 -7.38
C LEU A 292 2.55 12.73 -6.61
N TYR A 293 1.90 13.19 -5.55
CA TYR A 293 0.97 12.41 -4.72
C TYR A 293 -0.43 13.02 -4.75
N THR A 294 -1.45 12.20 -5.02
CA THR A 294 -2.85 12.63 -5.02
C THR A 294 -3.39 12.87 -3.61
N GLU A 295 -2.91 12.11 -2.63
CA GLU A 295 -3.36 12.18 -1.24
C GLU A 295 -2.85 13.42 -0.51
N ASN A 296 -3.55 13.80 0.55
CA ASN A 296 -2.98 14.71 1.55
C ASN A 296 -1.99 13.95 2.45
N ILE A 297 -0.76 14.46 2.54
CA ILE A 297 0.28 13.76 3.30
C ILE A 297 0.19 14.11 4.79
N LEU A 298 0.06 13.08 5.62
CA LEU A 298 0.19 13.14 7.08
C LEU A 298 1.63 12.77 7.45
N TYR A 299 2.44 13.79 7.73
CA TYR A 299 3.85 13.59 8.07
C TYR A 299 4.02 13.12 9.51
N MET A 300 4.57 11.92 9.69
CA MET A 300 5.08 11.44 10.96
C MET A 300 6.31 12.25 11.39
N PRO A 301 6.51 12.49 12.69
CA PRO A 301 7.57 13.38 13.18
C PRO A 301 9.00 12.86 12.92
N HIS A 302 9.16 11.55 12.69
CA HIS A 302 10.48 10.92 12.55
C HIS A 302 10.53 9.98 11.35
N CYS A 303 9.76 8.90 11.40
CA CYS A 303 9.73 7.86 10.38
C CYS A 303 8.31 7.33 10.28
N TYR A 304 7.79 7.19 9.06
CA TYR A 304 6.51 6.53 8.82
C TYR A 304 6.64 5.01 8.91
N PHE A 305 7.83 4.47 8.67
CA PHE A 305 8.07 3.04 8.58
C PHE A 305 8.19 2.44 9.98
N VAL A 306 7.17 1.69 10.40
CA VAL A 306 7.22 0.95 11.67
C VAL A 306 7.94 -0.38 11.50
N ASN A 307 8.65 -0.79 12.55
CA ASN A 307 9.36 -2.07 12.56
C ASN A 307 9.41 -2.65 13.97
N SER A 308 8.65 -3.72 14.19
CA SER A 308 8.63 -4.51 15.42
C SER A 308 9.84 -5.45 15.56
N HIS A 309 11.05 -4.90 15.68
CA HIS A 309 12.31 -5.67 15.78
C HIS A 309 12.85 -5.81 17.21
N TRP A 310 12.20 -5.20 18.21
CA TRP A 310 12.72 -5.14 19.58
C TRP A 310 12.88 -6.53 20.23
N HIS A 311 11.98 -7.47 19.91
CA HIS A 311 12.02 -8.82 20.45
C HIS A 311 13.22 -9.60 19.89
N ILE A 312 13.55 -9.43 18.61
CA ILE A 312 14.75 -9.97 17.96
C ILE A 312 16.00 -9.34 18.60
N ARG A 313 16.01 -8.01 18.75
CA ARG A 313 17.12 -7.30 19.39
C ARG A 313 17.37 -7.82 20.80
N ASN A 314 16.31 -8.02 21.58
CA ASN A 314 16.38 -8.53 22.94
C ASN A 314 16.89 -9.97 23.02
N ALA A 315 16.42 -10.84 22.14
CA ALA A 315 16.90 -12.22 22.05
C ALA A 315 18.40 -12.29 21.72
N ASN A 316 18.90 -11.33 20.92
CA ASN A 316 20.29 -11.27 20.47
C ASN A 316 21.19 -10.33 21.31
N LYS A 317 20.72 -9.83 22.46
CA LYS A 317 21.44 -8.83 23.29
C LYS A 317 22.85 -9.23 23.69
N ASN A 318 23.06 -10.52 23.93
CA ASN A 318 24.33 -11.05 24.41
C ASN A 318 25.33 -11.31 23.27
N GLY A 319 24.95 -11.02 22.03
CA GLY A 319 25.77 -11.34 20.85
C GLY A 319 25.92 -12.84 20.61
N MET A 320 26.77 -13.19 19.65
CA MET A 320 27.25 -14.56 19.42
C MET A 320 28.71 -14.64 19.86
N ASP A 321 29.11 -15.76 20.47
CA ASP A 321 30.52 -16.01 20.80
C ASP A 321 31.36 -16.25 19.53
N GLN A 322 32.68 -16.06 19.65
CA GLN A 322 33.60 -16.14 18.52
C GLN A 322 33.61 -17.52 17.84
N ASN A 323 33.46 -18.61 18.60
CA ASN A 323 33.43 -19.96 18.02
C ASN A 323 32.16 -20.18 17.23
N SER A 324 31.01 -19.71 17.72
CA SER A 324 29.74 -19.72 16.98
C SER A 324 29.82 -18.92 15.68
N ILE A 325 30.50 -17.76 15.68
CA ILE A 325 30.70 -16.96 14.47
C ILE A 325 31.54 -17.73 13.45
N VAL A 326 32.66 -18.33 13.88
CA VAL A 326 33.53 -19.13 13.00
C VAL A 326 32.76 -20.32 12.41
N GLN A 327 32.04 -21.08 13.24
CA GLN A 327 31.22 -22.21 12.80
C GLN A 327 30.13 -21.80 11.79
N ARG A 328 29.44 -20.69 12.03
CA ARG A 328 28.41 -20.21 11.09
C ARG A 328 29.00 -19.74 9.78
N ARG A 329 30.16 -19.05 9.80
CA ARG A 329 30.82 -18.62 8.56
C ARG A 329 31.21 -19.82 7.71
N ASP A 330 31.82 -20.83 8.33
CA ASP A 330 32.18 -22.09 7.66
C ASP A 330 30.93 -22.82 7.12
N HIS A 331 29.88 -22.93 7.93
CA HIS A 331 28.61 -23.56 7.53
C HIS A 331 27.95 -22.90 6.30
N TYR A 332 27.99 -21.58 6.20
CA TYR A 332 27.42 -20.83 5.07
C TYR A 332 28.41 -20.57 3.93
N GLY A 333 29.62 -21.15 3.97
CA GLY A 333 30.64 -20.93 2.95
C GLY A 333 31.17 -19.48 2.87
N LEU A 334 31.04 -18.72 3.95
CA LEU A 334 31.55 -17.36 4.06
C LEU A 334 33.05 -17.38 4.39
N PRO A 335 33.84 -16.40 3.91
CA PRO A 335 35.28 -16.34 4.19
C PRO A 335 35.54 -16.32 5.70
N PRO A 336 36.70 -16.77 6.21
CA PRO A 336 36.98 -16.71 7.66
C PRO A 336 37.06 -15.25 8.15
N ALA A 337 36.86 -15.05 9.46
CA ALA A 337 37.14 -13.75 10.08
C ALA A 337 38.64 -13.41 9.92
N PRO A 338 39.03 -12.13 9.74
CA PRO A 338 38.23 -10.92 9.89
C PRO A 338 37.62 -10.39 8.58
N ALA A 339 37.41 -11.22 7.55
CA ALA A 339 36.89 -10.76 6.27
C ALA A 339 35.51 -10.08 6.43
N PHE A 340 35.40 -8.87 5.89
CA PHE A 340 34.14 -8.14 5.84
C PHE A 340 33.20 -8.81 4.84
N VAL A 341 31.92 -8.93 5.18
CA VAL A 341 30.89 -9.53 4.33
C VAL A 341 29.83 -8.49 4.05
N PHE A 342 29.75 -8.07 2.80
CA PHE A 342 28.64 -7.25 2.29
C PHE A 342 27.42 -8.14 2.08
N CYS A 343 26.23 -7.68 2.48
CA CYS A 343 24.99 -8.43 2.28
C CYS A 343 23.87 -7.54 1.73
N CYS A 344 23.13 -8.11 0.78
CA CYS A 344 21.91 -7.53 0.24
C CYS A 344 20.81 -8.60 0.26
N HIS A 345 19.98 -8.59 1.30
CA HIS A 345 18.85 -9.52 1.41
C HIS A 345 17.60 -8.89 0.77
N SER A 346 17.64 -8.79 -0.56
CA SER A 346 16.54 -8.25 -1.38
C SER A 346 16.01 -9.32 -2.32
N ARG A 347 14.75 -9.14 -2.76
CA ARG A 347 14.23 -9.97 -3.86
C ARG A 347 15.02 -9.67 -5.15
N PRO A 348 15.22 -10.65 -6.05
CA PRO A 348 15.97 -10.46 -7.29
C PRO A 348 15.43 -9.32 -8.16
N ASP A 349 14.11 -9.15 -8.21
CA ASP A 349 13.44 -8.10 -9.00
C ASP A 349 13.74 -6.66 -8.54
N LYS A 350 14.38 -6.48 -7.37
CA LYS A 350 14.84 -5.18 -6.86
C LYS A 350 16.30 -4.88 -7.22
N ILE A 351 16.97 -5.78 -7.92
CA ILE A 351 18.38 -5.65 -8.32
C ILE A 351 18.40 -5.46 -9.83
N ASP A 352 18.44 -4.20 -10.26
CA ASP A 352 18.66 -3.83 -11.66
C ASP A 352 20.17 -3.84 -12.01
N PRO A 353 20.54 -3.74 -13.31
CA PRO A 353 21.94 -3.73 -13.72
C PRO A 353 22.80 -2.65 -13.04
N SER A 354 22.27 -1.44 -12.86
CA SER A 354 22.97 -0.33 -12.21
C SER A 354 23.17 -0.61 -10.72
N THR A 355 22.13 -1.11 -10.04
CA THR A 355 22.25 -1.55 -8.64
C THR A 355 23.29 -2.66 -8.49
N PHE A 356 23.28 -3.67 -9.36
CA PHE A 356 24.27 -4.76 -9.34
C PHE A 356 25.69 -4.25 -9.54
N VAL A 357 25.93 -3.42 -10.55
CA VAL A 357 27.24 -2.80 -10.82
C VAL A 357 27.72 -2.00 -9.61
N THR A 358 26.83 -1.27 -8.95
CA THR A 358 27.16 -0.50 -7.74
C THR A 358 27.59 -1.39 -6.57
N TRP A 359 27.02 -2.60 -6.43
CA TRP A 359 27.39 -3.54 -5.37
C TRP A 359 28.74 -4.23 -5.59
N ILE A 360 29.19 -4.36 -6.84
CA ILE A 360 30.43 -5.08 -7.19
C ILE A 360 31.64 -4.15 -7.38
N GLN A 361 31.42 -2.84 -7.44
CA GLN A 361 32.47 -1.81 -7.44
C GLN A 361 33.03 -1.58 -6.04
#